data_AF-A0A1F3DEI1-F1
#
_entry.id   AF-A0A1F3DEI1-F1
#
_cell.length_a   1.000
_cell.length_b   1.000
_cell.length_c   1.000
_cell.angle_alpha   90.00
_cell.angle_beta   90.00
_cell.angle_gamma   90.00
#
_symmetry.space_group_name_H-M   'P 1'
#
loop_
_entity.id
_entity.type
_entity.pdbx_description
1 polymer ?
#
loop_
_entity_poly.entity_id
_entity_poly.type
_entity_poly.pdbx_seq_one_letter_code
_entity_poly.pdbx_strand_id
1 'polypeptide(L)'
;MIDFGYNLNKDRQIDFDVNNRKIAQYVKKNEPTFSVCISCGTCTATCSAAQFTDFNFRKLMILINRGETLKLKNEISKCMLCGKCFLACPRNVNTRNIILNIKKAVDLL
;
A
#
# COMPACT_ATOMS: atom_id res chain seq x y z
N MET A 1 9.69 1.51 43.06
CA MET A 1 9.99 0.44 42.09
C MET A 1 10.05 1.09 40.73
N ILE A 2 11.21 1.07 40.06
CA ILE A 2 11.40 1.75 38.78
C ILE A 2 10.69 0.92 37.70
N ASP A 3 9.72 1.51 37.00
CA ASP A 3 9.09 0.90 35.84
C ASP A 3 10.02 1.04 34.64
N PHE A 4 10.63 -0.07 34.22
CA PHE A 4 11.52 -0.13 33.07
C PHE A 4 10.77 -0.19 31.72
N GLY A 5 9.43 -0.19 31.72
CA GLY A 5 8.62 -0.13 30.50
C GLY A 5 8.64 -1.41 29.67
N TYR A 6 9.03 -2.55 30.24
CA TYR A 6 8.95 -3.84 29.55
C TYR A 6 7.49 -4.29 29.42
N ASN A 7 6.90 -3.98 28.27
CA ASN A 7 5.58 -4.48 27.87
C ASN A 7 5.72 -5.60 26.84
N LEU A 8 4.86 -6.61 26.92
CA LEU A 8 4.70 -7.61 25.87
C LEU A 8 4.14 -6.93 24.62
N ASN A 9 5.03 -6.66 23.65
CA ASN A 9 4.63 -6.15 22.35
C ASN A 9 3.79 -7.20 21.63
N LYS A 10 2.61 -6.80 21.15
CA LYS A 10 1.85 -7.63 20.22
C LYS A 10 2.64 -7.72 18.91
N ASP A 11 2.86 -8.94 18.45
CA ASP A 11 3.49 -9.21 17.18
C ASP A 11 2.61 -8.71 16.03
N ARG A 12 3.24 -8.40 14.88
CA ARG A 12 2.55 -8.00 13.66
C ARG A 12 2.46 -9.17 12.67
N GLN A 13 2.30 -10.38 13.18
CA GLN A 13 2.19 -11.56 12.33
C GLN A 13 0.89 -11.51 11.53
N ILE A 14 0.95 -12.06 10.32
CA ILE A 14 -0.23 -12.33 9.51
C ILE A 14 -0.44 -13.83 9.51
N ASP A 15 -1.70 -14.22 9.63
CA ASP A 15 -2.13 -15.58 9.31
C ASP A 15 -2.09 -15.74 7.79
N PHE A 16 -1.22 -16.62 7.29
CA PHE A 16 -1.07 -16.86 5.86
C PHE A 16 -2.19 -17.72 5.27
N ASP A 17 -2.88 -18.52 6.09
CA ASP A 17 -3.93 -19.42 5.64
C ASP A 17 -5.23 -18.65 5.36
N VAL A 18 -5.49 -17.60 6.15
CA VAL A 18 -6.67 -16.72 5.99
C VAL A 18 -6.41 -15.56 5.00
N ASN A 19 -5.16 -15.34 4.60
CA ASN A 19 -4.75 -14.16 3.83
C ASN A 19 -5.30 -14.16 2.39
N ASN A 20 -6.27 -13.28 2.10
CA ASN A 20 -6.82 -13.12 0.75
C ASN A 20 -5.92 -12.26 -0.15
N ARG A 21 -5.19 -12.92 -1.06
CA ARG A 21 -4.29 -12.28 -2.04
C ARG A 21 -4.94 -11.95 -3.39
N LYS A 22 -6.26 -12.09 -3.55
CA LYS A 22 -6.96 -11.87 -4.83
C LYS A 22 -6.72 -10.46 -5.39
N ILE A 23 -6.77 -9.43 -4.53
CA ILE A 23 -6.53 -8.04 -4.95
C ILE A 23 -5.09 -7.87 -5.47
N ALA A 24 -4.10 -8.42 -4.77
CA ALA A 24 -2.71 -8.35 -5.19
C ALA A 24 -2.48 -9.04 -6.55
N GLN A 25 -3.09 -10.20 -6.75
CA GLN A 25 -3.04 -10.93 -8.02
C GLN A 25 -3.71 -10.16 -9.15
N TYR A 26 -4.88 -9.56 -8.90
CA TYR A 26 -5.59 -8.71 -9.87
C TYR A 26 -4.73 -7.51 -10.30
N VAL A 27 -4.14 -6.80 -9.33
CA VAL A 27 -3.28 -5.64 -9.61
C VAL A 27 -2.04 -6.07 -10.40
N LYS A 28 -1.38 -7.17 -10.01
CA LYS A 28 -0.20 -7.70 -10.72
C LYS A 28 -0.51 -8.13 -12.15
N LYS A 29 -1.71 -8.68 -12.41
CA LYS A 29 -2.16 -9.05 -13.76
C LYS A 29 -2.38 -7.83 -14.65
N ASN A 30 -2.98 -6.77 -14.11
CA ASN A 30 -3.31 -5.57 -14.87
C ASN A 30 -2.17 -4.54 -14.94
N GLU A 31 -1.22 -4.60 -14.01
CA GLU A 31 -0.06 -3.71 -13.96
C GLU A 31 1.19 -4.48 -13.49
N PRO A 32 1.93 -5.12 -14.43
CA PRO A 32 3.06 -5.98 -14.08
C PRO A 32 4.21 -5.21 -13.41
N THR A 33 4.32 -3.89 -13.64
CA THR A 33 5.33 -3.05 -12.98
C THR A 33 5.16 -3.00 -11.46
N PHE A 34 4.00 -3.39 -10.92
CA PHE A 34 3.81 -3.62 -9.49
C PHE A 34 4.89 -4.54 -8.89
N SER A 35 5.33 -5.54 -9.65
CA SER A 35 6.29 -6.55 -9.19
C SER A 35 7.74 -6.06 -9.09
N VAL A 36 8.09 -4.95 -9.74
CA VAL A 36 9.45 -4.40 -9.70
C VAL A 36 9.65 -3.35 -8.61
N CYS A 37 8.60 -3.07 -7.83
CA CYS A 37 8.65 -2.13 -6.71
C CYS A 37 9.59 -2.66 -5.60
N ILE A 38 10.61 -1.87 -5.28
CA ILE A 38 11.59 -2.17 -4.21
C ILE A 38 11.23 -1.55 -2.86
N SER A 39 10.02 -0.99 -2.72
CA SER A 39 9.55 -0.34 -1.49
C SER A 39 10.44 0.82 -0.97
N CYS A 40 11.12 1.55 -1.84
CA CYS A 40 12.04 2.63 -1.46
C CYS A 40 11.34 3.84 -0.78
N GLY A 41 10.05 4.07 -1.04
CA GLY A 41 9.28 5.14 -0.39
C GLY A 41 9.28 6.51 -1.07
N THR A 42 9.96 6.69 -2.20
CA THR A 42 9.95 7.97 -2.96
C THR A 42 8.54 8.44 -3.34
N CYS A 43 7.65 7.50 -3.66
CA CYS A 43 6.24 7.78 -3.94
C CYS A 43 5.49 8.37 -2.74
N THR A 44 5.80 7.95 -1.51
CA THR A 44 5.23 8.52 -0.29
C THR A 44 5.80 9.92 -0.04
N ALA A 45 7.12 10.10 -0.16
CA ALA A 45 7.79 11.38 0.11
C ALA A 45 7.31 12.51 -0.83
N THR A 46 6.99 12.18 -2.08
CA THR A 46 6.49 13.13 -3.09
C THR A 46 4.98 13.35 -3.06
N CYS A 47 4.25 12.61 -2.22
CA CYS A 47 2.79 12.63 -2.24
C CYS A 47 2.23 13.87 -1.52
N SER A 48 1.50 14.71 -2.24
CA SER A 48 0.82 15.86 -1.63
C SER A 48 -0.27 15.43 -0.63
N ALA A 49 -0.98 14.32 -0.87
CA ALA A 49 -1.98 13.82 0.08
C ALA A 49 -1.35 13.38 1.41
N ALA A 50 -0.09 12.93 1.41
CA ALA A 50 0.63 12.55 2.63
C ALA A 50 0.97 13.75 3.53
N GLN A 51 0.93 14.99 3.00
CA GLN A 51 1.16 16.19 3.81
C GLN A 51 -0.07 16.59 4.63
N PHE A 52 -1.27 16.22 4.17
CA PHE A 52 -2.54 16.61 4.79
C PHE A 52 -3.28 15.42 5.42
N THR A 53 -2.80 14.19 5.20
CA THR A 53 -3.42 12.94 5.69
C THR A 53 -2.35 11.89 5.96
N ASP A 54 -2.69 10.82 6.68
CA ASP A 54 -1.79 9.67 6.93
C ASP A 54 -1.55 8.77 5.69
N PHE A 55 -1.85 9.26 4.49
CA PHE A 55 -1.72 8.47 3.28
C PHE A 55 -0.25 8.11 3.02
N ASN A 56 0.02 6.81 2.90
CA ASN A 56 1.36 6.31 2.65
C ASN A 56 1.33 5.24 1.56
N PHE A 57 1.83 5.59 0.38
CA PHE A 57 1.84 4.69 -0.77
C PHE A 57 2.67 3.43 -0.51
N ARG A 58 3.85 3.56 0.12
CA ARG A 58 4.67 2.40 0.52
C ARG A 58 3.91 1.48 1.47
N LYS A 59 3.18 2.03 2.45
CA LYS A 59 2.32 1.26 3.36
C LYS A 59 1.19 0.55 2.61
N LEU A 60 0.59 1.22 1.63
CA LEU A 60 -0.45 0.65 0.76
C LEU A 60 0.05 -0.60 0.02
N MET A 61 1.26 -0.56 -0.55
CA MET A 61 1.88 -1.73 -1.20
C MET A 61 2.05 -2.91 -0.23
N ILE A 62 2.43 -2.63 1.02
CA ILE A 62 2.55 -3.65 2.07
C ILE A 62 1.17 -4.25 2.41
N LEU A 63 0.14 -3.41 2.56
CA LEU A 63 -1.23 -3.87 2.88
C LEU A 63 -1.78 -4.79 1.78
N ILE A 64 -1.53 -4.46 0.51
CA ILE A 64 -1.95 -5.30 -0.64
C ILE A 64 -1.26 -6.66 -0.60
N ASN A 65 0.07 -6.68 -0.43
CA ASN A 65 0.84 -7.93 -0.39
C ASN A 65 0.51 -8.80 0.84
N ARG A 66 0.05 -8.17 1.93
CA ARG A 66 -0.43 -8.83 3.15
C ARG A 66 -1.93 -9.18 3.11
N GLY A 67 -2.66 -8.80 2.05
CA GLY A 67 -4.11 -9.02 1.91
C GLY A 67 -4.97 -8.37 2.99
N GLU A 68 -4.49 -7.29 3.61
CA GLU A 68 -5.24 -6.52 4.62
C GLU A 68 -6.23 -5.55 3.94
N THR A 69 -7.35 -6.08 3.43
CA THR A 69 -8.31 -5.37 2.56
C THR A 69 -9.04 -4.20 3.23
N LEU A 70 -9.47 -4.36 4.49
CA LEU A 70 -10.21 -3.32 5.22
C LEU A 70 -9.38 -2.03 5.37
N LYS A 71 -8.12 -2.18 5.81
CA LYS A 71 -7.20 -1.04 5.93
C LYS A 71 -6.84 -0.47 4.57
N LEU A 72 -6.68 -1.33 3.56
CA LEU A 72 -6.41 -0.90 2.20
C LEU A 72 -7.52 0.02 1.65
N LYS A 73 -8.80 -0.33 1.86
CA LYS A 73 -9.96 0.47 1.41
C LYS A 73 -10.00 1.86 2.05
N ASN A 74 -9.65 1.96 3.33
CA ASN A 74 -9.60 3.25 4.02
C ASN A 74 -8.42 4.13 3.57
N GLU A 75 -7.29 3.54 3.21
CA GLU A 75 -6.12 4.30 2.75
C GLU A 75 -6.25 4.71 1.27
N ILE A 76 -6.82 3.85 0.40
CA ILE A 76 -6.88 4.11 -1.04
C ILE A 76 -7.78 5.31 -1.40
N SER A 77 -8.82 5.58 -0.60
CA SER A 77 -9.75 6.68 -0.81
C SER A 77 -9.08 8.05 -0.71
N LYS A 78 -7.98 8.17 0.05
CA LYS A 78 -7.21 9.40 0.25
C LYS A 78 -6.41 9.83 -0.98
N CYS A 79 -6.21 8.93 -1.95
CA CYS A 79 -5.44 9.26 -3.15
C CYS A 79 -6.23 10.14 -4.13
N MET A 80 -5.69 11.34 -4.40
CA MET A 80 -6.22 12.35 -5.33
C MET A 80 -5.82 12.14 -6.80
N LEU A 81 -5.16 11.03 -7.15
CA LEU A 81 -4.77 10.67 -8.53
C LEU A 81 -3.93 11.71 -9.29
N CYS A 82 -3.11 12.50 -8.59
CA CYS A 82 -2.27 13.55 -9.19
C CYS A 82 -1.09 13.03 -10.04
N GLY A 83 -0.67 11.78 -9.88
CA GLY A 83 0.36 11.15 -10.71
C GLY A 83 1.83 11.50 -10.41
N LYS A 84 2.12 12.37 -9.44
CA LYS A 84 3.51 12.74 -9.07
C LYS A 84 4.39 11.54 -8.70
N CYS A 85 3.79 10.54 -8.06
CA CYS A 85 4.48 9.32 -7.66
C CYS A 85 4.98 8.45 -8.83
N PHE A 86 4.44 8.62 -10.05
CA PHE A 86 4.94 7.93 -11.24
C PHE A 86 6.24 8.56 -11.71
N LEU A 87 6.26 9.89 -11.81
CA LEU A 87 7.42 10.67 -12.27
C LEU A 87 8.64 10.50 -11.37
N ALA A 88 8.43 10.34 -10.06
CA ALA A 88 9.52 10.21 -9.10
C ALA A 88 10.02 8.77 -8.90
N CYS A 89 9.41 7.76 -9.53
CA CYS A 89 9.75 6.37 -9.25
C CYS A 89 11.08 5.96 -9.91
N PRO A 90 12.11 5.55 -9.17
CA PRO A 90 13.40 5.14 -9.77
C PRO A 90 13.32 3.81 -10.53
N ARG A 91 12.25 3.03 -10.32
CA ARG A 91 12.00 1.75 -10.99
C ARG A 91 10.96 1.87 -12.11
N ASN A 92 10.51 3.10 -12.41
CA ASN A 92 9.48 3.38 -13.40
C ASN A 92 8.18 2.57 -13.19
N VAL A 93 7.78 2.38 -11.92
CA VAL A 93 6.54 1.70 -11.57
C VAL A 93 5.36 2.61 -11.91
N ASN A 94 4.38 2.12 -12.65
CA ASN A 94 3.18 2.87 -12.99
C ASN A 94 2.21 2.98 -11.80
N THR A 95 2.64 3.75 -10.80
CA THR A 95 1.95 3.93 -9.51
C THR A 95 0.55 4.51 -9.67
N ARG A 96 0.31 5.36 -10.67
CA ARG A 96 -1.02 5.90 -10.96
C ARG A 96 -1.98 4.79 -11.41
N ASN A 97 -1.56 3.94 -12.35
CA ASN A 97 -2.38 2.82 -12.82
C ASN A 97 -2.60 1.77 -11.71
N ILE A 98 -1.60 1.53 -10.87
CA ILE A 98 -1.74 0.67 -9.68
C ILE A 98 -2.91 1.15 -8.79
N ILE A 99 -2.98 2.44 -8.45
CA ILE A 99 -4.07 2.99 -7.63
C ILE A 99 -5.43 2.79 -8.29
N LEU A 100 -5.53 3.03 -9.60
CA LEU A 100 -6.79 2.83 -10.34
C LEU A 100 -7.23 1.37 -10.32
N ASN A 101 -6.29 0.43 -10.54
CA ASN A 101 -6.58 -1.00 -10.50
C ASN A 101 -6.94 -1.47 -9.09
N ILE A 102 -6.35 -0.90 -8.04
CA ILE A 102 -6.73 -1.20 -6.66
C ILE A 102 -8.15 -0.71 -6.38
N LYS A 103 -8.50 0.53 -6.75
CA LYS A 103 -9.87 1.05 -6.56
C LYS A 103 -10.89 0.13 -7.24
N LYS A 104 -10.66 -0.23 -8.51
CA LYS A 104 -11.50 -1.20 -9.24
C LYS A 104 -11.58 -2.55 -8.54
N ALA A 105 -10.46 -3.09 -8.06
CA ALA A 105 -10.44 -4.38 -7.38
C ALA A 105 -11.20 -4.36 -6.06
N VAL A 106 -11.13 -3.27 -5.30
CA VAL A 106 -11.83 -3.09 -4.01
C VAL A 106 -13.34 -2.89 -4.19
N ASP A 107 -13.78 -2.36 -5.34
CA ASP A 107 -15.20 -2.20 -5.64
C ASP A 107 -15.83 -3.49 -6.20
N LEU A 108 -15.02 -4.36 -6.83
CA LEU A 108 -15.45 -5.62 -7.45
C LEU A 108 -15.39 -6.84 -6.52
N LEU A 109 -14.53 -6.83 -5.49
CA LEU A 109 -14.19 -7.97 -4.63
C LEU A 109 -14.40 -7.65 -3.16
#